data_AF-A0A5R8WSM7-F1
#
_entry.id   AF-A0A5R8WSM7-F1
#
_cell.length_a   1.000
_cell.length_b   1.000
_cell.length_c   1.000
_cell.angle_alpha   90.00
_cell.angle_beta   90.00
_cell.angle_gamma   90.00
#
_symmetry.space_group_name_H-M   'P 1'
#
loop_
_entity.id
_entity.type
_entity.pdbx_description
1 polymer ?
#
loop_
_entity_poly.entity_id
_entity_poly.type
_entity_poly.pdbx_seq_one_letter_code
_entity_poly.pdbx_strand_id
1 'polypeptide(L)'
;MGLLDDLRAARRAAGRRHPAAPGHAAADDTQPALLLIPDISGFTRFIAEAHHPQAPHLVADLLEILIEANCLNLEVAEIQGDAILFYRLGEPPPVAELVEQCRRIFLDFQNYLQLVARDTNSELAAALHEAGLTLKIIGHYGRVSVADIREFRKLLGRDVIVAHRLLKNNVVGSEYVLLTEGYLNTQQPAEVARCFAWTRLQPSATRYDYLGDIRYFYAYLTPLRLLVQAEIDQGKLPVTCRVLARRTVAAPLSQVLRVVSNLRLRPRWLAGTTAVHYDVTKAHRPGANYKLDLYAGQIDLQVVQRLESDGHTEYVEKVAHWRLFPNALLFFRLEVVDDQHCLVTMEFRYGHVASAHRLIRKGQLQRLQRWLGQSVRQLAALFGA
;
A
#
# COMPACT_ATOMS: atom_id res chain seq x y z
N MET A 1 14.73 36.87 37.80
CA MET A 1 14.05 36.23 36.66
C MET A 1 14.58 34.81 36.56
N GLY A 2 13.71 33.82 36.43
CA GLY A 2 14.12 32.41 36.45
C GLY A 2 14.73 31.97 35.11
N LEU A 3 15.58 30.95 35.14
CA LEU A 3 16.24 30.35 33.98
C LEU A 3 15.28 30.05 32.80
N LEU A 4 14.02 29.74 33.13
CA LEU A 4 12.94 29.50 32.16
C LEU A 4 12.47 30.76 31.44
N ASP A 5 12.48 31.92 32.10
CA ASP A 5 12.10 33.20 31.50
C ASP A 5 13.20 33.70 30.57
N ASP A 6 14.48 33.46 30.92
CA ASP A 6 15.63 33.79 30.08
C ASP A 6 15.69 32.88 28.84
N LEU A 7 15.40 31.58 28.99
CA LEU A 7 15.26 30.66 27.85
C LEU A 7 14.09 31.03 26.94
N ARG A 8 12.97 31.49 27.51
CA ARG A 8 11.82 32.00 26.73
C ARG A 8 12.17 33.30 26.00
N ALA A 9 12.91 34.22 26.64
CA ALA A 9 13.37 35.46 26.04
C ALA A 9 14.35 35.21 24.88
N ALA A 10 15.32 34.30 25.05
CA ALA A 10 16.27 33.90 24.01
C ALA A 10 15.55 33.28 22.80
N ARG A 11 14.49 32.49 23.03
CA ARG A 11 13.67 31.88 21.97
C ARG A 11 12.84 32.90 21.18
N ARG A 12 12.38 33.97 21.83
CA ARG A 12 11.71 35.11 21.16
C ARG A 12 12.67 35.93 20.30
N ALA A 13 13.94 36.02 20.68
CA ALA A 13 14.96 36.73 19.90
C ALA A 13 15.40 35.97 18.64
N ALA A 14 15.40 34.63 18.68
CA ALA A 14 15.83 33.78 17.56
C ALA A 14 14.73 33.56 16.49
N GLY A 15 13.45 33.65 16.85
CA GLY A 15 12.33 33.56 15.92
C GLY A 15 11.86 34.94 15.47
N ARG A 16 12.32 35.44 14.32
CA ARG A 16 11.73 36.64 13.69
C ARG A 16 10.27 36.34 13.28
N ARG A 17 9.31 36.56 14.17
CA ARG A 17 7.92 36.91 13.78
C ARG A 17 7.89 38.43 13.59
N HIS A 18 7.43 38.89 12.43
CA HIS A 18 6.96 40.26 12.29
C HIS A 18 5.77 40.45 13.26
N PRO A 19 5.79 41.45 14.16
CA PRO A 19 4.63 41.71 15.00
C PRO A 19 3.55 42.37 14.16
N ALA A 20 2.39 41.71 14.03
CA ALA A 20 1.15 42.38 13.66
C ALA A 20 0.63 43.20 14.86
N ALA A 21 -0.04 44.31 14.55
CA ALA A 21 -0.50 45.35 15.47
C ALA A 21 -1.35 44.82 16.66
N PRO A 22 -1.37 45.54 17.80
CA PRO A 22 -2.02 45.07 19.02
C PRO A 22 -3.55 45.21 18.91
N GLY A 23 -4.28 44.11 19.12
CA GLY A 23 -5.75 44.18 19.23
C GLY A 23 -6.56 42.91 18.99
N HIS A 24 -5.99 41.71 18.99
CA HIS A 24 -6.77 40.48 18.89
C HIS A 24 -6.40 39.52 20.04
N ALA A 25 -7.43 39.02 20.71
CA ALA A 25 -7.33 37.94 21.70
C ALA A 25 -6.45 36.81 21.16
N ALA A 26 -5.69 36.14 22.03
CA ALA A 26 -4.75 35.07 21.68
C ALA A 26 -5.34 34.17 20.60
N ALA A 27 -4.85 34.29 19.37
CA ALA A 27 -5.34 33.53 18.25
C ALA A 27 -5.22 32.06 18.59
N ASP A 28 -6.33 31.33 18.50
CA ASP A 28 -6.35 29.88 18.59
C ASP A 28 -5.53 29.35 17.41
N ASP A 29 -4.23 29.13 17.62
CA ASP A 29 -3.23 28.63 16.65
C ASP A 29 -3.50 27.14 16.29
N THR A 30 -4.73 26.68 16.54
CA THR A 30 -5.23 25.37 16.17
C THR A 30 -6.09 25.47 14.91
N GLN A 31 -5.90 24.49 14.04
CA GLN A 31 -6.57 24.38 12.76
C GLN A 31 -7.26 23.02 12.67
N PRO A 32 -8.44 22.94 12.02
CA PRO A 32 -9.10 21.67 11.81
C PRO A 32 -8.19 20.72 11.04
N ALA A 33 -8.23 19.44 11.39
CA ALA A 33 -7.48 18.41 10.70
C ALA A 33 -8.16 17.05 10.81
N LEU A 34 -8.07 16.28 9.74
CA LEU A 34 -8.25 14.83 9.78
C LEU A 34 -6.96 14.19 10.27
N LEU A 35 -7.07 13.27 11.22
CA LEU A 35 -6.03 12.35 11.68
C LEU A 35 -6.48 10.94 11.30
N LEU A 36 -5.63 10.20 10.58
CA LEU A 36 -5.91 8.83 10.15
C LEU A 36 -4.75 7.93 10.59
N ILE A 37 -5.04 6.89 11.36
CA ILE A 37 -4.03 5.96 11.89
C ILE A 37 -4.38 4.52 11.50
N PRO A 38 -3.80 3.98 10.42
CA PRO A 38 -3.68 2.54 10.24
C PRO A 38 -2.64 1.97 11.22
N ASP A 39 -3.01 0.88 11.90
CA ASP A 39 -2.21 0.18 12.90
C ASP A 39 -2.29 -1.33 12.67
N ILE A 40 -1.12 -1.96 12.52
CA ILE A 40 -1.00 -3.38 12.22
C ILE A 40 -1.25 -4.19 13.49
N SER A 41 -2.41 -4.84 13.56
CA SER A 41 -2.74 -5.69 14.69
C SER A 41 -2.03 -7.04 14.60
N GLY A 42 -1.53 -7.52 15.74
CA GLY A 42 -0.73 -8.76 15.82
C GLY A 42 0.78 -8.54 15.62
N PHE A 43 1.21 -7.31 15.31
CA PHE A 43 2.61 -6.98 15.04
C PHE A 43 3.57 -7.32 16.19
N THR A 44 3.25 -6.88 17.41
CA THR A 44 4.14 -7.10 18.56
C THR A 44 4.37 -8.60 18.79
N ARG A 45 3.32 -9.40 18.62
CA ARG A 45 3.36 -10.86 18.72
C ARG A 45 4.23 -11.45 17.59
N PHE A 46 4.01 -11.02 16.35
CA PHE A 46 4.80 -11.46 15.20
C PHE A 46 6.29 -11.20 15.38
N ILE A 47 6.70 -10.00 15.80
CA ILE A 47 8.13 -9.70 16.01
C ILE A 47 8.72 -10.54 17.14
N ALA A 48 7.95 -10.81 18.20
CA ALA A 48 8.42 -11.62 19.33
C ALA A 48 8.54 -13.12 18.98
N GLU A 49 7.59 -13.66 18.22
CA GLU A 49 7.44 -15.10 17.98
C GLU A 49 8.02 -15.58 16.65
N ALA A 50 8.18 -14.71 15.64
CA ALA A 50 8.60 -15.14 14.31
C ALA A 50 10.01 -15.73 14.27
N HIS A 51 10.88 -15.42 15.25
CA HIS A 51 12.27 -15.87 15.34
C HIS A 51 13.08 -15.81 14.03
N HIS A 52 12.68 -14.96 13.09
CA HIS A 52 13.19 -14.94 11.73
C HIS A 52 13.86 -13.58 11.41
N PRO A 53 15.10 -13.55 10.88
CA PRO A 53 15.82 -12.32 10.61
C PRO A 53 15.12 -11.34 9.65
N GLN A 54 14.21 -11.83 8.81
CA GLN A 54 13.45 -11.01 7.86
C GLN A 54 12.15 -10.43 8.43
N ALA A 55 11.70 -10.84 9.62
CA ALA A 55 10.44 -10.34 10.18
C ALA A 55 10.37 -8.80 10.33
N PRO A 56 11.43 -8.10 10.77
CA PRO A 56 11.42 -6.63 10.81
C PRO A 56 11.38 -5.98 9.42
N HIS A 57 12.02 -6.59 8.42
CA HIS A 57 12.03 -6.09 7.05
C HIS A 57 10.63 -6.20 6.42
N LEU A 58 9.95 -7.31 6.66
CA LEU A 58 8.58 -7.49 6.20
C LEU A 58 7.63 -6.43 6.77
N VAL A 59 7.82 -6.04 8.03
CA VAL A 59 7.00 -4.98 8.64
C VAL A 59 7.30 -3.63 8.00
N ALA A 60 8.57 -3.34 7.72
CA ALA A 60 8.92 -2.12 6.99
C ALA A 60 8.22 -2.09 5.62
N ASP A 61 8.20 -3.21 4.90
CA ASP A 61 7.47 -3.34 3.63
C ASP A 61 5.96 -3.15 3.82
N LEU A 62 5.37 -3.71 4.89
CA LEU A 62 3.95 -3.52 5.21
C LEU A 62 3.63 -2.04 5.48
N LEU A 63 4.46 -1.34 6.25
CA LEU A 63 4.29 0.09 6.51
C LEU A 63 4.43 0.92 5.24
N GLU A 64 5.37 0.57 4.37
CA GLU A 64 5.52 1.21 3.06
C GLU A 64 4.24 1.06 2.22
N ILE A 65 3.64 -0.13 2.20
CA ILE A 65 2.37 -0.37 1.50
C ILE A 65 1.23 0.50 2.04
N LEU A 66 1.15 0.66 3.37
CA LEU A 66 0.15 1.54 3.98
C LEU A 66 0.35 3.01 3.57
N ILE A 67 1.59 3.47 3.44
CA ILE A 67 1.94 4.81 2.94
C ILE A 67 1.57 4.97 1.47
N GLU A 68 1.89 3.98 0.64
CA GLU A 68 1.59 4.01 -0.80
C GLU A 68 0.10 3.90 -1.13
N ALA A 69 -0.68 3.28 -0.25
CA ALA A 69 -2.13 3.17 -0.39
C ALA A 69 -2.84 4.53 -0.24
N ASN A 70 -2.16 5.57 0.26
CA ASN A 70 -2.68 6.92 0.44
C ASN A 70 -2.96 7.63 -0.91
N CYS A 71 -4.24 7.75 -1.26
CA CYS A 71 -4.73 8.53 -2.40
C CYS A 71 -5.34 9.88 -2.02
N LEU A 72 -5.51 10.17 -0.72
CA LEU A 72 -6.05 11.46 -0.25
C LEU A 72 -4.97 12.52 -0.04
N ASN A 73 -3.74 12.24 -0.46
CA ASN A 73 -2.56 13.09 -0.26
C ASN A 73 -2.40 13.51 1.21
N LEU A 74 -2.69 12.60 2.14
CA LEU A 74 -2.46 12.85 3.55
C LEU A 74 -0.96 12.96 3.82
N GLU A 75 -0.54 13.87 4.67
CA GLU A 75 0.86 13.98 5.09
C GLU A 75 1.16 12.97 6.20
N VAL A 76 2.35 12.37 6.17
CA VAL A 76 2.82 11.50 7.26
C VAL A 76 3.38 12.40 8.37
N ALA A 77 2.74 12.40 9.53
CA ALA A 77 3.24 13.12 10.71
C ALA A 77 4.32 12.31 11.44
N GLU A 78 4.08 11.01 11.60
CA GLU A 78 5.01 10.11 12.29
C GLU A 78 4.72 8.64 11.98
N ILE A 79 5.75 7.83 12.09
CA ILE A 79 5.69 6.37 12.05
C ILE A 79 6.13 5.88 13.43
N GLN A 80 5.28 5.13 14.12
CA GLN A 80 5.50 4.64 15.48
C GLN A 80 5.32 3.12 15.51
N GLY A 81 6.43 2.38 15.43
CA GLY A 81 6.37 0.92 15.39
C GLY A 81 5.55 0.43 14.20
N ASP A 82 4.35 -0.06 14.50
CA ASP A 82 3.35 -0.64 13.60
C ASP A 82 2.22 0.30 13.16
N ALA A 83 2.26 1.55 13.59
CA ALA A 83 1.26 2.56 13.27
C ALA A 83 1.85 3.72 12.47
N ILE A 84 1.04 4.27 11.55
CA ILE A 84 1.39 5.48 10.81
C ILE A 84 0.34 6.56 11.12
N LEU A 85 0.76 7.71 11.61
CA LEU A 85 -0.12 8.86 11.77
C LEU A 85 -0.12 9.68 10.49
N PHE A 86 -1.21 9.59 9.73
CA PHE A 86 -1.49 10.52 8.64
C PHE A 86 -2.31 11.71 9.14
N TYR A 87 -2.12 12.87 8.50
CA TYR A 87 -2.95 14.02 8.74
C TYR A 87 -3.25 14.81 7.47
N ARG A 88 -4.35 15.57 7.52
CA ARG A 88 -4.69 16.58 6.51
C ARG A 88 -5.31 17.78 7.19
N LEU A 89 -4.68 18.93 7.05
CA LEU A 89 -5.19 20.21 7.57
C LEU A 89 -6.37 20.70 6.72
N GLY A 90 -7.29 21.41 7.35
CA GLY A 90 -8.47 21.99 6.71
C GLY A 90 -9.71 21.11 6.79
N GLU A 91 -10.58 21.24 5.79
CA GLU A 91 -11.88 20.56 5.77
C GLU A 91 -11.75 19.03 5.70
N PRO A 92 -12.69 18.28 6.29
CA PRO A 92 -12.66 16.82 6.28
C PRO A 92 -12.99 16.29 4.89
N PRO A 93 -12.39 15.16 4.46
CA PRO A 93 -12.74 14.57 3.16
C PRO A 93 -14.17 14.05 3.21
N PRO A 94 -14.88 14.05 2.07
CA PRO A 94 -16.16 13.36 1.97
C PRO A 94 -16.06 11.91 2.45
N VAL A 95 -17.09 11.41 3.14
CA VAL A 95 -17.11 10.04 3.67
C VAL A 95 -16.85 8.98 2.60
N ALA A 96 -17.31 9.19 1.37
CA ALA A 96 -17.03 8.28 0.26
C ALA A 96 -15.53 8.14 -0.04
N GLU A 97 -14.79 9.24 -0.02
CA GLU A 97 -13.35 9.27 -0.25
C GLU A 97 -12.58 8.63 0.91
N LEU A 98 -12.97 8.94 2.16
CA LEU A 98 -12.31 8.38 3.34
C LEU A 98 -12.56 6.86 3.48
N VAL A 99 -13.77 6.41 3.22
CA VAL A 99 -14.11 4.98 3.25
C VAL A 99 -13.37 4.23 2.16
N GLU A 100 -13.27 4.79 0.95
CA GLU A 100 -12.48 4.19 -0.13
C GLU A 100 -10.99 4.15 0.21
N GLN A 101 -10.46 5.20 0.84
CA GLN A 101 -9.09 5.22 1.36
C GLN A 101 -8.86 4.09 2.38
N CYS A 102 -9.77 3.90 3.34
CA CYS A 102 -9.66 2.84 4.33
C CYS A 102 -9.75 1.44 3.68
N ARG A 103 -10.70 1.28 2.74
CA ARG A 103 -10.88 0.03 1.97
C ARG A 103 -9.60 -0.32 1.22
N ARG A 104 -8.99 0.67 0.56
CA ARG A 104 -7.77 0.47 -0.21
C ARG A 104 -6.59 0.09 0.67
N ILE A 105 -6.35 0.83 1.77
CA ILE A 105 -5.29 0.50 2.73
C ILE A 105 -5.44 -0.95 3.20
N PHE A 106 -6.66 -1.35 3.57
CA PHE A 106 -6.92 -2.71 4.03
C PHE A 106 -6.67 -3.77 2.96
N LEU A 107 -7.16 -3.55 1.73
CA LEU A 107 -7.02 -4.51 0.64
C LEU A 107 -5.58 -4.65 0.17
N ASP A 108 -4.84 -3.54 0.03
CA ASP A 108 -3.44 -3.55 -0.38
C ASP A 108 -2.59 -4.28 0.69
N PHE A 109 -2.86 -4.05 1.98
CA PHE A 109 -2.26 -4.78 3.09
C PHE A 109 -2.54 -6.29 3.04
N GLN A 110 -3.81 -6.68 2.90
CA GLN A 110 -4.20 -8.11 2.84
C GLN A 110 -3.62 -8.82 1.62
N ASN A 111 -3.65 -8.17 0.45
CA ASN A 111 -3.09 -8.72 -0.78
C ASN A 111 -1.59 -8.99 -0.64
N TYR A 112 -0.86 -8.10 0.03
CA TYR A 112 0.56 -8.30 0.25
C TYR A 112 0.84 -9.42 1.25
N LEU A 113 0.10 -9.50 2.37
CA LEU A 113 0.22 -10.64 3.29
C LEU A 113 0.01 -11.98 2.57
N GLN A 114 -1.01 -12.04 1.71
CA GLN A 114 -1.29 -13.23 0.90
C GLN A 114 -0.17 -13.52 -0.11
N LEU A 115 0.47 -12.50 -0.67
CA LEU A 115 1.61 -12.67 -1.56
C LEU A 115 2.80 -13.29 -0.84
N VAL A 116 3.10 -12.83 0.37
CA VAL A 116 4.19 -13.39 1.18
C VAL A 116 3.86 -14.79 1.69
N ALA A 117 2.59 -15.04 2.05
CA ALA A 117 2.13 -16.35 2.54
C ALA A 117 2.06 -17.46 1.48
N ARG A 118 2.16 -17.12 0.18
CA ARG A 118 2.17 -18.12 -0.91
C ARG A 118 3.46 -18.96 -0.97
N ASP A 119 4.51 -18.55 -0.27
CA ASP A 119 5.70 -19.35 -0.08
C ASP A 119 5.52 -20.32 1.09
N THR A 120 4.68 -21.33 0.92
CA THR A 120 4.22 -22.24 1.98
C THR A 120 5.34 -23.08 2.62
N ASN A 121 6.54 -23.09 2.03
CA ASN A 121 7.70 -23.84 2.51
C ASN A 121 8.66 -23.00 3.36
N SER A 122 8.36 -21.72 3.59
CA SER A 122 9.17 -20.81 4.39
C SER A 122 8.67 -20.74 5.84
N GLU A 123 9.59 -20.82 6.81
CA GLU A 123 9.32 -20.60 8.23
C GLU A 123 8.65 -19.23 8.49
N LEU A 124 8.96 -18.23 7.64
CA LEU A 124 8.35 -16.91 7.70
C LEU A 124 6.86 -16.94 7.33
N ALA A 125 6.45 -17.74 6.34
CA ALA A 125 5.05 -17.86 5.94
C ALA A 125 4.22 -18.55 7.04
N ALA A 126 4.79 -19.56 7.70
CA ALA A 126 4.17 -20.19 8.87
C ALA A 126 4.00 -19.19 10.03
N ALA A 127 5.06 -18.44 10.36
CA ALA A 127 5.01 -17.42 11.40
C ALA A 127 4.00 -16.30 11.09
N LEU A 128 3.88 -15.89 9.82
CA LEU A 128 2.89 -14.91 9.39
C LEU A 128 1.45 -15.42 9.53
N HIS A 129 1.22 -16.67 9.15
CA HIS A 129 -0.08 -17.30 9.26
C HIS A 129 -0.52 -17.44 10.72
N GLU A 130 0.39 -17.87 11.59
CA GLU A 130 0.14 -18.03 13.03
C GLU A 130 -0.06 -16.69 13.75
N ALA A 131 0.69 -15.66 13.36
CA ALA A 131 0.55 -14.33 13.94
C ALA A 131 -0.80 -13.66 13.61
N GLY A 132 -1.44 -14.06 12.50
CA GLY A 132 -2.74 -13.56 12.10
C GLY A 132 -2.74 -12.04 11.93
N LEU A 133 -1.72 -11.49 11.24
CA LEU A 133 -1.59 -10.05 11.05
C LEU A 133 -2.83 -9.47 10.36
N THR A 134 -3.43 -8.47 10.99
CA THR A 134 -4.57 -7.73 10.44
C THR A 134 -4.34 -6.23 10.60
N LEU A 135 -5.33 -5.43 10.23
CA LEU A 135 -5.22 -3.99 10.27
C LEU A 135 -6.47 -3.38 10.91
N LYS A 136 -6.26 -2.44 11.82
CA LYS A 136 -7.31 -1.51 12.26
C LYS A 136 -6.97 -0.11 11.77
N ILE A 137 -7.99 0.67 11.42
CA ILE A 137 -7.83 2.03 10.90
C ILE A 137 -8.68 2.99 11.73
N ILE A 138 -8.06 4.04 12.24
CA ILE A 138 -8.71 5.02 13.12
C ILE A 138 -8.74 6.38 12.43
N GLY A 139 -9.93 6.88 12.15
CA GLY A 139 -10.17 8.24 11.64
C GLY A 139 -10.73 9.13 12.74
N HIS A 140 -10.03 10.24 13.02
CA HIS A 140 -10.48 11.28 13.94
C HIS A 140 -10.43 12.64 13.25
N TYR A 141 -11.45 13.46 13.44
CA TYR A 141 -11.44 14.85 12.97
C TYR A 141 -11.55 15.79 14.16
N GLY A 142 -10.61 16.72 14.26
CA GLY A 142 -10.48 17.61 15.41
C GLY A 142 -9.58 18.81 15.11
N ARG A 143 -9.11 19.50 16.14
CA ARG A 143 -8.26 20.68 16.02
C ARG A 143 -6.83 20.36 16.46
N VAL A 144 -5.86 20.71 15.62
CA VAL A 144 -4.44 20.48 15.87
C VAL A 144 -3.66 21.79 15.69
N SER A 145 -2.62 21.97 16.49
CA SER A 145 -1.60 23.00 16.27
C SER A 145 -0.38 22.36 15.64
N VAL A 146 0.22 23.03 14.67
CA VAL A 146 1.43 22.57 13.99
C VAL A 146 2.61 23.34 14.57
N ALA A 147 3.60 22.62 15.10
CA ALA A 147 4.81 23.22 15.64
C ALA A 147 6.05 22.66 14.93
N ASP A 148 6.90 23.56 14.43
CA ASP A 148 8.20 23.20 13.90
C ASP A 148 9.23 23.18 15.04
N ILE A 149 9.75 22.00 15.35
CA ILE A 149 10.78 21.76 16.35
C ILE A 149 12.07 21.37 15.59
N ARG A 150 12.94 22.35 15.36
CA ARG A 150 14.11 22.20 14.45
C ARG A 150 13.63 21.79 13.04
N GLU A 151 14.16 20.70 12.47
CA GLU A 151 13.69 20.15 11.20
C GLU A 151 12.40 19.31 11.29
N PHE A 152 11.85 19.07 12.49
CA PHE A 152 10.69 18.20 12.68
C PHE A 152 9.38 18.99 12.80
N ARG A 153 8.46 18.77 11.88
CA ARG A 153 7.07 19.22 12.01
C ARG A 153 6.30 18.28 12.94
N LYS A 154 5.73 18.81 14.01
CA LYS A 154 4.95 18.04 15.00
C LYS A 154 3.52 18.56 15.12
N LEU A 155 2.58 17.62 15.25
CA LEU A 155 1.19 17.91 15.59
C LEU A 155 1.05 17.91 17.11
N LEU A 156 0.44 18.97 17.63
CA LEU A 156 0.17 19.16 19.05
C LEU A 156 -1.33 19.41 19.24
N GLY A 157 -1.86 18.99 20.39
CA GLY A 157 -3.23 19.28 20.77
C GLY A 157 -3.95 18.09 21.37
N ARG A 158 -5.09 18.36 21.99
CA ARG A 158 -5.95 17.35 22.61
C ARG A 158 -6.37 16.28 21.60
N ASP A 159 -6.73 16.69 20.38
CA ASP A 159 -7.24 15.77 19.36
C ASP A 159 -6.18 14.79 18.82
N VAL A 160 -4.90 15.18 18.84
CA VAL A 160 -3.78 14.26 18.55
C VAL A 160 -3.71 13.17 19.63
N ILE A 161 -3.81 13.57 20.90
CA ILE A 161 -3.81 12.63 22.03
C ILE A 161 -5.02 11.68 21.94
N VAL A 162 -6.21 12.19 21.59
CA VAL A 162 -7.41 11.38 21.39
C VAL A 162 -7.19 10.34 20.29
N ALA A 163 -6.66 10.73 19.13
CA ALA A 163 -6.40 9.80 18.03
C ALA A 163 -5.45 8.66 18.44
N HIS A 164 -4.36 8.94 19.14
CA HIS A 164 -3.47 7.90 19.65
C HIS A 164 -4.13 7.04 20.73
N ARG A 165 -4.92 7.64 21.64
CA ARG A 165 -5.61 6.86 22.69
C ARG A 165 -6.65 5.92 22.11
N LEU A 166 -7.31 6.31 21.02
CA LEU A 166 -8.24 5.45 20.28
C LEU A 166 -7.59 4.17 19.74
N LEU A 167 -6.26 4.08 19.62
CA LEU A 167 -5.59 2.80 19.31
C LEU A 167 -5.84 1.74 20.39
N LYS A 168 -6.09 2.16 21.63
CA LYS A 168 -6.44 1.33 22.79
C LYS A 168 -7.91 1.54 23.18
N ASN A 169 -8.81 1.06 22.34
CA ASN A 169 -10.27 1.19 22.54
C ASN A 169 -10.93 -0.15 22.92
N ASN A 170 -12.25 -0.10 23.17
CA ASN A 170 -13.05 -1.25 23.60
C ASN A 170 -13.69 -2.07 22.45
N VAL A 171 -13.29 -1.85 21.19
CA VAL A 171 -13.81 -2.64 20.06
C VAL A 171 -13.27 -4.06 20.13
N VAL A 172 -14.18 -5.04 20.11
CA VAL A 172 -13.82 -6.45 20.09
C VAL A 172 -13.37 -6.83 18.68
N GLY A 173 -12.12 -7.26 18.54
CA GLY A 173 -11.53 -7.67 17.26
C GLY A 173 -10.32 -6.81 16.86
N SER A 174 -9.61 -7.25 15.83
CA SER A 174 -8.35 -6.64 15.37
C SER A 174 -8.43 -6.08 13.94
N GLU A 175 -9.63 -6.07 13.36
CA GLU A 175 -9.85 -5.80 11.94
C GLU A 175 -11.09 -4.93 11.74
N TYR A 176 -10.92 -3.62 11.82
CA TYR A 176 -12.02 -2.66 11.73
C TYR A 176 -11.57 -1.26 11.29
N VAL A 177 -12.52 -0.47 10.78
CA VAL A 177 -12.40 0.98 10.67
C VAL A 177 -13.19 1.61 11.81
N LEU A 178 -12.61 2.60 12.48
CA LEU A 178 -13.25 3.40 13.51
C LEU A 178 -13.23 4.86 13.08
N LEU A 179 -14.40 5.49 13.02
CA LEU A 179 -14.54 6.91 12.73
C LEU A 179 -15.18 7.61 13.93
N THR A 180 -14.56 8.68 14.42
CA THR A 180 -15.14 9.44 15.55
C THR A 180 -16.41 10.17 15.15
N GLU A 181 -17.29 10.39 16.13
CA GLU A 181 -18.51 11.19 15.95
C GLU A 181 -18.17 12.60 15.43
N GLY A 182 -17.02 13.15 15.83
CA GLY A 182 -16.51 14.43 15.34
C GLY A 182 -16.30 14.46 13.82
N TYR A 183 -15.82 13.37 13.22
CA TYR A 183 -15.74 13.26 11.75
C TYR A 183 -17.13 13.06 11.14
N LEU A 184 -17.92 12.12 11.67
CA LEU A 184 -19.21 11.76 11.06
C LEU A 184 -20.24 12.88 11.09
N ASN A 185 -20.20 13.76 12.11
CA ASN A 185 -21.07 14.93 12.19
C ASN A 185 -20.80 15.96 11.09
N THR A 186 -19.66 15.88 10.40
CA THR A 186 -19.35 16.73 9.24
C THR A 186 -19.93 16.19 7.93
N GLN A 187 -20.52 14.99 7.96
CA GLN A 187 -20.96 14.24 6.78
C GLN A 187 -22.48 14.08 6.77
N GLN A 188 -23.06 13.85 5.59
CA GLN A 188 -24.49 13.58 5.49
C GLN A 188 -24.82 12.14 5.92
N PRO A 189 -25.79 11.91 6.83
CA PRO A 189 -26.11 10.56 7.31
C PRO A 189 -26.48 9.55 6.21
N ALA A 190 -27.18 10.01 5.16
CA ALA A 190 -27.53 9.17 4.01
C ALA A 190 -26.29 8.70 3.22
N GLU A 191 -25.30 9.58 3.07
CA GLU A 191 -24.02 9.26 2.40
C GLU A 191 -23.18 8.30 3.23
N VAL A 192 -23.13 8.49 4.56
CA VAL A 192 -22.47 7.54 5.47
C VAL A 192 -23.10 6.16 5.34
N ALA A 193 -24.43 6.06 5.44
CA ALA A 193 -25.14 4.78 5.31
C ALA A 193 -24.86 4.09 3.96
N ARG A 194 -24.82 4.86 2.85
CA ARG A 194 -24.49 4.33 1.52
C ARG A 194 -23.05 3.81 1.45
N CYS A 195 -22.08 4.55 1.97
CA CYS A 195 -20.67 4.19 1.90
C CYS A 195 -20.32 2.97 2.75
N PHE A 196 -21.10 2.70 3.81
CA PHE A 196 -20.95 1.51 4.65
C PHE A 196 -21.93 0.39 4.29
N ALA A 197 -22.65 0.42 3.16
CA ALA A 197 -23.65 -0.61 2.81
C ALA A 197 -23.12 -2.06 2.78
N TRP A 198 -21.81 -2.24 2.65
CA TRP A 198 -21.11 -3.53 2.67
C TRP A 198 -20.86 -4.09 4.09
N THR A 199 -21.20 -3.34 5.15
CA THR A 199 -20.96 -3.72 6.55
C THR A 199 -21.92 -3.00 7.50
N ARG A 200 -21.96 -3.40 8.77
CA ARG A 200 -22.79 -2.71 9.76
C ARG A 200 -21.93 -1.72 10.54
N LEU A 201 -22.28 -0.44 10.45
CA LEU A 201 -21.69 0.60 11.28
C LEU A 201 -22.30 0.53 12.70
N GLN A 202 -21.47 0.28 13.71
CA GLN A 202 -21.88 0.08 15.11
C GLN A 202 -21.44 1.28 15.97
N PRO A 203 -22.35 1.92 16.73
CA PRO A 203 -21.97 2.96 17.67
C PRO A 203 -21.26 2.36 18.89
N SER A 204 -20.25 3.05 19.40
CA SER A 204 -19.57 2.71 20.65
C SER A 204 -18.92 3.95 21.27
N ALA A 205 -18.44 3.80 22.50
CA ALA A 205 -17.72 4.84 23.20
C ALA A 205 -16.64 4.20 24.07
N THR A 206 -15.52 4.88 24.19
CA THR A 206 -14.48 4.52 25.17
C THR A 206 -14.21 5.72 26.05
N ARG A 207 -14.19 5.48 27.36
CA ARG A 207 -13.83 6.47 28.37
C ARG A 207 -12.34 6.42 28.64
N TYR A 208 -11.68 7.57 28.58
CA TYR A 208 -10.28 7.69 28.96
C TYR A 208 -10.12 8.68 30.11
N ASP A 209 -9.19 8.37 31.01
CA ASP A 209 -8.79 9.30 32.07
C ASP A 209 -8.34 10.63 31.44
N TYR A 210 -8.83 11.75 32.00
CA TYR A 210 -8.55 13.12 31.55
C TYR A 210 -9.08 13.55 30.17
N LEU A 211 -9.54 12.63 29.31
CA LEU A 211 -10.13 12.98 27.99
C LEU A 211 -11.65 12.88 27.96
N GLY A 212 -12.24 12.12 28.89
CA GLY A 212 -13.68 11.87 28.97
C GLY A 212 -14.14 10.75 28.03
N ASP A 213 -15.43 10.76 27.71
CA ASP A 213 -16.04 9.80 26.81
C ASP A 213 -15.81 10.22 25.35
N ILE A 214 -15.15 9.37 24.59
CA ILE A 214 -14.96 9.55 23.15
C ILE A 214 -15.92 8.61 22.43
N ARG A 215 -16.90 9.20 21.74
CA ARG A 215 -17.89 8.48 20.94
C ARG A 215 -17.40 8.28 19.51
N TYR A 216 -17.64 7.10 18.98
CA TYR A 216 -17.23 6.73 17.65
C TYR A 216 -18.15 5.66 17.08
N PHE A 217 -18.05 5.46 15.78
CA PHE A 217 -18.67 4.38 15.08
C PHE A 217 -17.59 3.50 14.47
N TYR A 218 -17.78 2.20 14.50
CA TYR A 218 -16.84 1.26 13.89
C TYR A 218 -17.54 0.27 12.98
N ALA A 219 -16.79 -0.26 12.02
CA ALA A 219 -17.27 -1.31 11.13
C ALA A 219 -16.15 -2.32 10.87
N TYR A 220 -16.49 -3.60 10.90
CA TYR A 220 -15.54 -4.68 10.63
C TYR A 220 -15.14 -4.71 9.16
N LEU A 221 -13.84 -4.93 8.91
CA LEU A 221 -13.27 -5.06 7.57
C LEU A 221 -13.32 -6.52 7.06
N THR A 222 -13.67 -7.48 7.92
CA THR A 222 -13.75 -8.91 7.59
C THR A 222 -14.59 -9.26 6.35
N PRO A 223 -15.75 -8.63 6.10
CA PRO A 223 -16.49 -8.86 4.86
C PRO A 223 -15.67 -8.56 3.59
N LEU A 224 -14.81 -7.54 3.60
CA LEU A 224 -13.95 -7.20 2.45
C LEU A 224 -12.88 -8.27 2.23
N ARG A 225 -12.31 -8.82 3.31
CA ARG A 225 -11.35 -9.91 3.23
C ARG A 225 -11.98 -11.17 2.63
N LEU A 226 -13.21 -11.48 3.04
CA LEU A 226 -13.98 -12.62 2.51
C LEU A 226 -14.33 -12.43 1.02
N LEU A 227 -14.60 -11.21 0.57
CA LEU A 227 -14.81 -10.93 -0.85
C LEU A 227 -13.54 -11.17 -1.68
N VAL A 228 -12.38 -10.76 -1.18
CA VAL A 228 -11.07 -11.05 -1.80
C VAL A 228 -10.81 -12.56 -1.83
N GLN A 229 -11.04 -13.26 -0.72
CA GLN A 229 -10.79 -14.69 -0.62
C GLN A 229 -11.74 -15.52 -1.50
N ALA A 230 -13.03 -15.17 -1.54
CA ALA A 230 -14.02 -15.87 -2.37
C ALA A 230 -13.77 -15.70 -3.88
N GLU A 231 -13.25 -14.54 -4.29
CA GLU A 231 -12.77 -14.30 -5.66
C GLU A 231 -11.59 -15.25 -5.98
N ILE A 232 -10.62 -15.37 -5.08
CA ILE A 232 -9.44 -16.24 -5.22
C ILE A 232 -9.82 -17.73 -5.24
N ASP A 233 -10.69 -18.19 -4.34
CA ASP A 233 -11.09 -19.59 -4.19
C ASP A 233 -11.87 -20.11 -5.42
N GLN A 234 -12.49 -19.21 -6.18
CA GLN A 234 -13.13 -19.52 -7.47
C GLN A 234 -12.18 -19.43 -8.67
N GLY A 235 -10.87 -19.28 -8.44
CA GLY A 235 -9.87 -19.05 -9.49
C GLY A 235 -9.99 -17.69 -10.19
N LYS A 236 -10.81 -16.78 -9.64
CA LYS A 236 -11.07 -15.43 -10.18
C LYS A 236 -10.40 -14.39 -9.30
N LEU A 237 -9.09 -14.18 -9.47
CA LEU A 237 -8.40 -13.05 -8.83
C LEU A 237 -9.12 -11.71 -9.12
N PRO A 238 -9.07 -10.73 -8.19
CA PRO A 238 -9.86 -9.50 -8.27
C PRO A 238 -9.79 -8.83 -9.64
N VAL A 239 -10.96 -8.67 -10.27
CA VAL A 239 -11.11 -8.31 -11.70
C VAL A 239 -10.73 -6.86 -11.99
N THR A 240 -10.56 -6.02 -10.98
CA THR A 240 -10.16 -4.63 -11.15
C THR A 240 -8.63 -4.55 -11.07
N CYS A 241 -8.00 -4.38 -12.23
CA CYS A 241 -6.57 -4.07 -12.43
C CYS A 241 -5.64 -5.22 -12.90
N ARG A 242 -6.12 -6.01 -13.88
CA ARG A 242 -5.31 -7.00 -14.61
C ARG A 242 -5.35 -6.79 -16.12
N VAL A 243 -4.20 -6.92 -16.78
CA VAL A 243 -4.08 -7.04 -18.24
C VAL A 243 -3.23 -8.27 -18.54
N LEU A 244 -3.66 -9.13 -19.44
CA LEU A 244 -2.88 -10.32 -19.82
C LEU A 244 -2.77 -10.49 -21.32
N ALA A 245 -1.67 -11.09 -21.75
CA ALA A 245 -1.48 -11.61 -23.09
C ALA A 245 -0.92 -13.04 -23.01
N ARG A 246 -1.38 -13.91 -23.89
CA ARG A 246 -0.97 -15.31 -23.93
C ARG A 246 -0.57 -15.72 -25.34
N ARG A 247 0.42 -16.59 -25.45
CA ARG A 247 0.81 -17.21 -26.73
C ARG A 247 1.52 -18.53 -26.50
N THR A 248 1.27 -19.48 -27.40
CA THR A 248 2.05 -20.72 -27.48
C THR A 248 3.39 -20.44 -28.16
N VAL A 249 4.45 -21.01 -27.60
CA VAL A 249 5.82 -20.97 -28.09
C VAL A 249 6.22 -22.39 -28.47
N ALA A 250 6.80 -22.57 -29.65
CA ALA A 250 7.31 -23.85 -30.15
C ALA A 250 8.69 -24.17 -29.53
N ALA A 251 8.72 -24.29 -28.20
CA ALA A 251 9.87 -24.80 -27.47
C ALA A 251 9.43 -25.42 -26.14
N PRO A 252 10.21 -26.38 -25.60
CA PRO A 252 9.98 -26.92 -24.27
C PRO A 252 10.03 -25.83 -23.18
N LEU A 253 9.26 -26.00 -22.10
CA LEU A 253 9.16 -25.03 -21.00
C LEU A 253 10.52 -24.62 -20.44
N SER A 254 11.45 -25.57 -20.28
CA SER A 254 12.80 -25.31 -19.76
C SER A 254 13.61 -24.32 -20.62
N GLN A 255 13.45 -24.38 -21.94
CA GLN A 255 14.11 -23.46 -22.86
C GLN A 255 13.47 -22.06 -22.80
N VAL A 256 12.13 -22.01 -22.76
CA VAL A 256 11.39 -20.75 -22.64
C VAL A 256 11.72 -20.05 -21.32
N LEU A 257 11.73 -20.79 -20.21
CA LEU A 257 12.09 -20.30 -18.89
C LEU A 257 13.52 -19.71 -18.87
N ARG A 258 14.47 -20.38 -19.52
CA ARG A 258 15.84 -19.89 -19.65
C ARG A 258 15.92 -18.55 -20.38
N VAL A 259 15.10 -18.33 -21.41
CA VAL A 259 15.06 -17.04 -22.12
C VAL A 259 14.33 -15.98 -21.31
N VAL A 260 13.21 -16.31 -20.65
CA VAL A 260 12.42 -15.35 -19.87
C VAL A 260 13.19 -14.84 -18.65
N SER A 261 13.85 -15.75 -17.93
CA SER A 261 14.64 -15.47 -16.74
C SER A 261 15.98 -14.77 -17.01
N ASN A 262 16.45 -14.76 -18.26
CA ASN A 262 17.75 -14.20 -18.61
C ASN A 262 17.63 -12.71 -18.97
N LEU A 263 18.01 -11.85 -18.03
CA LEU A 263 17.98 -10.40 -18.17
C LEU A 263 18.75 -9.89 -19.40
N ARG A 264 19.81 -10.58 -19.87
CA ARG A 264 20.55 -10.19 -21.08
C ARG A 264 19.73 -10.35 -22.36
N LEU A 265 18.77 -11.27 -22.37
CA LEU A 265 17.96 -11.57 -23.54
C LEU A 265 16.68 -10.72 -23.59
N ARG A 266 16.34 -9.99 -22.51
CA ARG A 266 15.15 -9.14 -22.45
C ARG A 266 14.99 -8.16 -23.60
N PRO A 267 16.04 -7.42 -24.06
CA PRO A 267 15.91 -6.53 -25.21
C PRO A 267 15.50 -7.23 -26.51
N ARG A 268 15.72 -8.54 -26.63
CA ARG A 268 15.40 -9.30 -27.85
C ARG A 268 13.91 -9.65 -27.98
N TRP A 269 13.15 -9.59 -26.89
CA TRP A 269 11.75 -10.02 -26.91
C TRP A 269 10.77 -9.16 -26.12
N LEU A 270 11.24 -8.39 -25.12
CA LEU A 270 10.37 -7.49 -24.38
C LEU A 270 10.22 -6.19 -25.20
N ALA A 271 9.01 -5.95 -25.70
CA ALA A 271 8.78 -4.91 -26.69
C ALA A 271 9.19 -3.52 -26.18
N GLY A 272 9.91 -2.76 -27.02
CA GLY A 272 10.37 -1.41 -26.69
C GLY A 272 11.56 -1.36 -25.73
N THR A 273 12.12 -2.49 -25.33
CA THR A 273 13.30 -2.52 -24.46
C THR A 273 14.58 -2.32 -25.27
N THR A 274 15.40 -1.34 -24.92
CA THR A 274 16.68 -1.08 -25.58
C THR A 274 17.87 -1.64 -24.81
N ALA A 275 17.86 -1.52 -23.48
CA ALA A 275 18.93 -1.99 -22.61
C ALA A 275 18.40 -2.44 -21.25
N VAL A 276 19.19 -3.28 -20.57
CA VAL A 276 18.93 -3.73 -19.20
C VAL A 276 20.20 -3.53 -18.37
N HIS A 277 20.09 -2.82 -17.26
CA HIS A 277 21.18 -2.51 -16.35
C HIS A 277 20.98 -3.27 -15.05
N TYR A 278 21.89 -4.18 -14.72
CA TYR A 278 21.77 -5.03 -13.54
C TYR A 278 23.15 -5.35 -12.95
N ASP A 279 23.20 -5.57 -11.64
CA ASP A 279 24.41 -6.00 -10.94
C ASP A 279 24.60 -7.51 -11.12
N VAL A 280 25.62 -7.91 -11.89
CA VAL A 280 25.89 -9.31 -12.25
C VAL A 280 26.13 -10.17 -11.00
N THR A 281 26.65 -9.59 -9.92
CA THR A 281 26.93 -10.32 -8.67
C THR A 281 25.67 -10.66 -7.88
N LYS A 282 24.57 -9.94 -8.15
CA LYS A 282 23.28 -10.06 -7.44
C LYS A 282 22.15 -10.60 -8.31
N ALA A 283 22.35 -10.71 -9.63
CA ALA A 283 21.34 -11.02 -10.63
C ALA A 283 20.54 -12.33 -10.42
N HIS A 284 21.07 -13.28 -9.64
CA HIS A 284 20.43 -14.57 -9.36
C HIS A 284 19.80 -14.66 -7.96
N ARG A 285 19.83 -13.59 -7.17
CA ARG A 285 19.20 -13.57 -5.83
C ARG A 285 17.75 -13.07 -5.93
N PRO A 286 16.78 -13.72 -5.27
CA PRO A 286 15.48 -13.12 -5.01
C PRO A 286 15.66 -11.74 -4.34
N GLY A 287 14.91 -10.74 -4.81
CA GLY A 287 15.06 -9.33 -4.39
C GLY A 287 16.07 -8.52 -5.20
N ALA A 288 16.70 -9.08 -6.23
CA ALA A 288 17.63 -8.34 -7.10
C ALA A 288 16.90 -7.27 -7.91
N ASN A 289 17.38 -6.03 -7.78
CA ASN A 289 16.90 -4.89 -8.54
C ASN A 289 17.68 -4.76 -9.85
N TYR A 290 16.98 -4.43 -10.92
CA TYR A 290 17.56 -4.05 -12.20
C TYR A 290 16.75 -2.95 -12.86
N LYS A 291 17.38 -2.21 -13.77
CA LYS A 291 16.74 -1.14 -14.53
C LYS A 291 16.56 -1.55 -15.97
N LEU A 292 15.45 -1.14 -16.55
CA LEU A 292 15.11 -1.46 -17.93
C LEU A 292 14.78 -0.17 -18.67
N ASP A 293 15.52 0.08 -19.74
CA ASP A 293 15.26 1.22 -20.62
C ASP A 293 14.12 0.83 -21.58
N LEU A 294 12.94 1.37 -21.31
CA LEU A 294 11.69 1.06 -22.00
C LEU A 294 11.21 2.26 -22.81
N TYR A 295 11.21 2.12 -24.14
CA TYR A 295 10.94 3.20 -25.09
C TYR A 295 11.84 4.42 -24.82
N ALA A 296 11.25 5.56 -24.46
CA ALA A 296 11.96 6.80 -24.14
C ALA A 296 12.13 7.01 -22.62
N GLY A 297 11.82 6.01 -21.79
CA GLY A 297 11.90 6.09 -20.34
C GLY A 297 12.66 4.92 -19.73
N GLN A 298 12.71 4.89 -18.40
CA GLN A 298 13.34 3.84 -17.62
C GLN A 298 12.34 3.35 -16.57
N ILE A 299 12.28 2.04 -16.37
CA ILE A 299 11.52 1.40 -15.30
C ILE A 299 12.47 0.57 -14.44
N ASP A 300 12.26 0.61 -13.13
CA ASP A 300 12.99 -0.24 -12.19
C ASP A 300 12.19 -1.52 -11.97
N LEU A 301 12.84 -2.67 -11.99
CA LEU A 301 12.22 -3.95 -11.69
C LEU A 301 12.97 -4.67 -10.58
N GLN A 302 12.23 -5.40 -9.78
CA GLN A 302 12.76 -6.26 -8.73
C GLN A 302 12.26 -7.67 -8.97
N VAL A 303 13.16 -8.65 -9.01
CA VAL A 303 12.78 -10.06 -9.06
C VAL A 303 12.20 -10.44 -7.71
N VAL A 304 10.90 -10.74 -7.65
CA VAL A 304 10.22 -11.05 -6.39
C VAL A 304 10.30 -12.54 -6.10
N GLN A 305 9.88 -13.36 -7.07
CA GLN A 305 9.71 -14.79 -6.82
C GLN A 305 9.82 -15.61 -8.10
N ARG A 306 10.30 -16.85 -7.95
CA ARG A 306 10.21 -17.91 -8.94
C ARG A 306 9.58 -19.12 -8.26
N LEU A 307 8.48 -19.60 -8.81
CA LEU A 307 7.75 -20.78 -8.35
C LEU A 307 7.80 -21.83 -9.45
N GLU A 308 8.34 -23.00 -9.13
CA GLU A 308 8.37 -24.16 -10.01
C GLU A 308 7.46 -25.24 -9.41
N SER A 309 6.55 -25.78 -10.22
CA SER A 309 5.63 -26.88 -9.87
C SER A 309 5.52 -27.81 -11.07
N ASP A 310 5.06 -29.05 -10.88
CA ASP A 310 5.00 -30.04 -11.96
C ASP A 310 4.22 -29.51 -13.19
N GLY A 311 4.95 -29.24 -14.28
CA GLY A 311 4.40 -28.75 -15.55
C GLY A 311 4.06 -27.25 -15.62
N HIS A 312 4.31 -26.48 -14.56
CA HIS A 312 4.04 -25.04 -14.50
C HIS A 312 5.15 -24.26 -13.80
N THR A 313 5.57 -23.14 -14.39
CA THR A 313 6.51 -22.20 -13.76
C THR A 313 5.93 -20.80 -13.77
N GLU A 314 5.87 -20.17 -12.59
CA GLU A 314 5.52 -18.76 -12.44
C GLU A 314 6.75 -17.96 -12.02
N TYR A 315 7.02 -16.89 -12.76
CA TYR A 315 8.13 -15.98 -12.50
C TYR A 315 7.56 -14.56 -12.35
N VAL A 316 7.87 -13.91 -11.22
CA VAL A 316 7.22 -12.66 -10.80
C VAL A 316 8.25 -11.56 -10.59
N GLU A 317 7.98 -10.43 -11.23
CA GLU A 317 8.79 -9.21 -11.14
C GLU A 317 7.92 -8.06 -10.62
N LYS A 318 8.36 -7.32 -9.61
CA LYS A 318 7.75 -6.06 -9.18
C LYS A 318 8.30 -4.94 -10.04
N VAL A 319 7.43 -4.09 -10.56
CA VAL A 319 7.83 -2.87 -11.24
C VAL A 319 7.82 -1.72 -10.24
N ALA A 320 9.02 -1.26 -9.88
CA ALA A 320 9.23 -0.13 -9.00
C ALA A 320 9.21 1.20 -9.78
N HIS A 321 8.75 2.27 -9.12
CA HIS A 321 8.77 3.65 -9.62
C HIS A 321 8.05 3.92 -10.96
N TRP A 322 7.16 3.03 -11.43
CA TRP A 322 6.39 3.30 -12.64
C TRP A 322 5.20 4.23 -12.37
N ARG A 323 5.41 5.54 -12.60
CA ARG A 323 4.41 6.60 -12.36
C ARG A 323 3.02 6.36 -12.95
N LEU A 324 2.89 5.60 -14.03
CA LEU A 324 1.60 5.33 -14.69
C LEU A 324 0.81 4.18 -14.04
N PHE A 325 1.53 3.21 -13.50
CA PHE A 325 1.01 1.97 -12.92
C PHE A 325 1.76 1.68 -11.61
N PRO A 326 1.43 2.40 -10.52
CA PRO A 326 2.00 2.11 -9.21
C PRO A 326 1.62 0.70 -8.76
N ASN A 327 2.52 0.09 -8.00
CA ASN A 327 2.38 -1.24 -7.40
C ASN A 327 2.05 -2.30 -8.46
N ALA A 328 2.77 -2.19 -9.58
CA ALA A 328 2.66 -3.11 -10.68
C ALA A 328 3.53 -4.35 -10.46
N LEU A 329 2.95 -5.49 -10.80
CA LEU A 329 3.62 -6.78 -10.82
C LEU A 329 3.47 -7.36 -12.23
N LEU A 330 4.56 -7.92 -12.72
CA LEU A 330 4.62 -8.60 -13.99
C LEU A 330 4.86 -10.09 -13.74
N PHE A 331 3.86 -10.88 -14.11
CA PHE A 331 3.84 -12.32 -13.99
C PHE A 331 4.13 -12.96 -15.35
N PHE A 332 5.01 -13.94 -15.34
CA PHE A 332 5.27 -14.83 -16.46
C PHE A 332 4.90 -16.24 -16.02
N ARG A 333 3.79 -16.74 -16.55
CA ARG A 333 3.36 -18.13 -16.35
C ARG A 333 3.71 -18.93 -17.58
N LEU A 334 4.39 -20.04 -17.35
CA LEU A 334 4.81 -20.99 -18.36
C LEU A 334 4.13 -22.31 -18.03
N GLU A 335 3.33 -22.82 -18.96
CA GLU A 335 2.62 -24.09 -18.82
C GLU A 335 3.06 -25.03 -19.94
N VAL A 336 3.31 -26.30 -19.62
CA VAL A 336 3.58 -27.33 -20.63
C VAL A 336 2.30 -27.62 -21.39
N VAL A 337 2.35 -27.52 -22.73
CA VAL A 337 1.26 -27.98 -23.61
C VAL A 337 1.57 -29.39 -24.09
N ASP A 338 2.80 -29.61 -24.54
CA ASP A 338 3.40 -30.91 -24.89
C ASP A 338 4.93 -30.82 -24.81
N ASP A 339 5.66 -31.86 -25.22
CA ASP A 339 7.13 -31.93 -25.14
C ASP A 339 7.85 -30.87 -25.97
N GLN A 340 7.19 -30.24 -26.95
CA GLN A 340 7.75 -29.26 -27.88
C GLN A 340 7.09 -27.88 -27.78
N HIS A 341 6.00 -27.74 -27.02
CA HIS A 341 5.23 -26.50 -26.94
C HIS A 341 4.99 -26.07 -25.49
N CYS A 342 5.16 -24.76 -25.26
CA CYS A 342 4.89 -24.12 -23.99
C CYS A 342 3.92 -22.96 -24.16
N LEU A 343 2.88 -22.89 -23.33
CA LEU A 343 1.99 -21.74 -23.26
C LEU A 343 2.62 -20.68 -22.35
N VAL A 344 2.88 -19.50 -22.90
CA VAL A 344 3.37 -18.35 -22.15
C VAL A 344 2.24 -17.37 -21.91
N THR A 345 1.95 -17.11 -20.65
CA THR A 345 1.04 -16.05 -20.23
C THR A 345 1.83 -14.95 -19.52
N MET A 346 1.81 -13.76 -20.10
CA MET A 346 2.39 -12.56 -19.53
C MET A 346 1.25 -11.71 -18.97
N GLU A 347 1.21 -11.58 -17.65
CA GLU A 347 0.13 -10.92 -16.93
C GLU A 347 0.70 -9.73 -16.15
N PHE A 348 0.14 -8.55 -16.40
CA PHE A 348 0.45 -7.34 -15.67
C PHE A 348 -0.68 -7.03 -14.70
N ARG A 349 -0.37 -7.07 -13.41
CA ARG A 349 -1.23 -6.58 -12.35
C ARG A 349 -0.76 -5.21 -11.93
N TYR A 350 -1.68 -4.34 -11.57
CA TYR A 350 -1.37 -2.99 -11.11
C TYR A 350 -2.33 -2.60 -10.00
N GLY A 351 -1.95 -1.69 -9.11
CA GLY A 351 -2.88 -1.22 -8.08
C GLY A 351 -3.99 -0.36 -8.69
N HIS A 352 -3.60 0.65 -9.46
CA HIS A 352 -4.50 1.54 -10.20
C HIS A 352 -3.75 2.24 -11.35
N VAL A 353 -4.48 2.96 -12.19
CA VAL A 353 -3.87 3.88 -13.17
C VAL A 353 -3.83 5.26 -12.53
N ALA A 354 -2.65 5.89 -12.45
CA ALA A 354 -2.44 7.15 -11.73
C ALA A 354 -3.35 8.32 -12.20
N SER A 355 -3.95 8.23 -13.40
CA SER A 355 -4.89 9.23 -13.89
C SER A 355 -6.33 8.94 -13.47
N ALA A 356 -6.98 9.96 -12.89
CA ALA A 356 -8.43 9.98 -12.64
C ALA A 356 -9.28 10.10 -13.92
N HIS A 357 -8.69 10.57 -15.04
CA HIS A 357 -9.44 10.85 -16.26
C HIS A 357 -9.72 9.57 -17.06
N ARG A 358 -11.01 9.27 -17.31
CA ARG A 358 -11.47 8.00 -17.91
C ARG A 358 -10.84 7.70 -19.29
N LEU A 359 -10.69 8.72 -20.15
CA LEU A 359 -10.08 8.55 -21.48
C LEU A 359 -8.59 8.22 -21.39
N ILE A 360 -7.87 8.87 -20.46
CA ILE A 360 -6.44 8.64 -20.24
C ILE A 360 -6.25 7.23 -19.70
N ARG A 361 -7.06 6.84 -18.71
CA ARG A 361 -7.07 5.47 -18.16
C ARG A 361 -7.27 4.42 -19.26
N LYS A 362 -8.29 4.59 -20.10
CA LYS A 362 -8.57 3.68 -21.22
C LYS A 362 -7.39 3.62 -22.21
N GLY A 363 -6.80 4.76 -22.54
CA GLY A 363 -5.64 4.84 -23.42
C GLY A 363 -4.41 4.12 -22.86
N GLN A 364 -4.12 4.30 -21.57
CA GLN A 364 -3.00 3.62 -20.90
C GLN A 364 -3.18 2.10 -20.86
N LEU A 365 -4.40 1.62 -20.56
CA LEU A 365 -4.68 0.18 -20.56
C LEU A 365 -4.57 -0.44 -21.96
N GLN A 366 -5.01 0.27 -23.00
CA GLN A 366 -4.83 -0.18 -24.38
C GLN A 366 -3.36 -0.26 -24.77
N ARG A 367 -2.54 0.72 -24.36
CA ARG A 367 -1.09 0.69 -24.58
C ARG A 367 -0.44 -0.49 -23.87
N LEU A 368 -0.79 -0.73 -22.61
CA LEU A 368 -0.31 -1.86 -21.83
C LEU A 368 -0.69 -3.21 -22.46
N GLN A 369 -1.95 -3.38 -22.88
CA GLN A 369 -2.43 -4.58 -23.58
C GLN A 369 -1.65 -4.83 -24.88
N ARG A 370 -1.38 -3.78 -25.66
CA ARG A 370 -0.58 -3.88 -26.89
C ARG A 370 0.87 -4.25 -26.60
N TRP A 371 1.47 -3.63 -25.58
CA TRP A 371 2.84 -3.90 -25.16
C TRP A 371 3.01 -5.36 -24.70
N LEU A 372 2.10 -5.86 -23.86
CA LEU A 372 2.08 -7.27 -23.46
C LEU A 372 1.95 -8.19 -24.68
N GLY A 373 0.97 -7.93 -25.53
CA GLY A 373 0.72 -8.73 -26.73
C GLY A 373 1.86 -8.70 -27.75
N GLN A 374 2.61 -7.59 -27.86
CA GLN A 374 3.79 -7.53 -28.71
C GLN A 374 4.97 -8.31 -28.11
N SER A 375 5.16 -8.22 -26.80
CA SER A 375 6.27 -8.89 -26.11
C SER A 375 6.16 -10.40 -26.19
N VAL A 376 4.98 -10.97 -25.90
CA VAL A 376 4.79 -12.43 -26.02
C VAL A 376 4.89 -12.89 -27.48
N ARG A 377 4.51 -12.05 -28.45
CA ARG A 377 4.70 -12.35 -29.88
C ARG A 377 6.17 -12.39 -30.28
N GLN A 378 6.97 -11.42 -29.83
CA GLN A 378 8.41 -11.36 -30.08
C GLN A 378 9.14 -12.52 -29.39
N LEU A 379 8.73 -12.88 -28.17
CA LEU A 379 9.24 -14.06 -27.47
C LEU A 379 9.02 -15.33 -28.29
N ALA A 380 7.79 -15.57 -28.76
CA ALA A 380 7.49 -16.74 -29.59
C ALA A 380 8.32 -16.78 -30.88
N ALA A 381 8.60 -15.63 -31.49
CA ALA A 381 9.41 -15.52 -32.71
C ALA A 381 10.90 -15.86 -32.49
N LEU A 382 11.40 -15.84 -31.24
CA LEU A 382 12.77 -16.29 -30.96
C LEU A 382 12.94 -17.82 -31.09
N PHE A 383 11.85 -18.57 -31.01
CA PHE A 383 11.85 -20.04 -31.05
C PHE A 383 11.25 -20.60 -32.34
N GLY A 384 10.49 -19.79 -33.08
CA GLY A 384 10.00 -20.13 -34.41
C GLY A 384 10.81 -19.43 -35.50
N ALA A 385 11.93 -20.05 -35.89
CA ALA A 385 12.62 -19.82 -37.15
C ALA A 385 12.75 -21.15 -37.89
#